data_AF-A0A724I1X1-F1
#
_entry.id   AF-A0A724I1X1-F1
#
_cell.length_a   1.000
_cell.length_b   1.000
_cell.length_c   1.000
_cell.angle_alpha   90.00
_cell.angle_beta   90.00
_cell.angle_gamma   90.00
#
_symmetry.space_group_name_H-M   'P 1'
#
loop_
_entity.id
_entity.type
_entity.pdbx_description
1 polymer ?
#
loop_
_entity_poly.entity_id
_entity_poly.type
_entity_poly.pdbx_seq_one_letter_code
_entity_poly.pdbx_strand_id
1 'polypeptide(L)' 'MSGKIKENSARNNYGCYATGAIRAERNGEYSRAAELWGKALMFARGTSGRFWATRRLEFCANAATRGWGISDES' A
#
# COMPACT_ATOMS: atom_id res chain seq x y z
N MET A 1 18.80 26.55 -1.44
CA MET A 1 17.49 25.90 -1.65
C MET A 1 17.71 24.42 -1.99
N SER A 2 17.82 23.54 -0.99
CA SER A 2 18.18 22.12 -1.21
C SER A 2 17.20 21.20 -0.47
N GLY A 3 15.96 21.10 -0.96
CA GLY A 3 14.93 20.19 -0.43
C GLY A 3 14.26 19.29 -1.48
N LYS A 4 14.22 19.72 -2.75
CA LYS A 4 13.36 19.14 -3.80
C LYS A 4 13.72 17.72 -4.25
N ILE A 5 14.97 17.29 -4.14
CA ILE A 5 15.41 15.99 -4.66
C ILE A 5 14.85 14.84 -3.80
N LYS A 6 14.85 14.99 -2.47
CA LYS A 6 14.36 13.94 -1.54
C LYS A 6 12.84 13.77 -1.60
N GLU A 7 12.11 14.84 -1.91
CA GLU A 7 10.64 14.81 -2.03
C GLU A 7 10.20 14.02 -3.28
N ASN A 8 10.91 14.18 -4.40
CA ASN A 8 10.57 13.48 -5.63
C ASN A 8 10.81 11.97 -5.54
N SER A 9 11.96 11.53 -5.02
CA SER A 9 12.28 10.10 -4.86
C SER A 9 11.32 9.40 -3.89
N ALA A 10 10.94 10.04 -2.78
CA ALA A 10 9.97 9.47 -1.85
C ALA A 10 8.56 9.36 -2.45
N ARG A 11 8.15 10.35 -3.27
CA ARG A 11 6.88 10.31 -3.99
C ARG A 11 6.88 9.20 -5.05
N ASN A 12 8.00 9.01 -5.74
CA ASN A 12 8.18 7.91 -6.69
C ASN A 12 8.08 6.55 -5.98
N ASN A 13 8.72 6.40 -4.82
CA ASN A 13 8.66 5.17 -4.03
C ASN A 13 7.25 4.88 -3.52
N TYR A 14 6.57 5.87 -2.92
CA TYR A 14 5.17 5.74 -2.52
C TYR A 14 4.29 5.29 -3.69
N GLY A 15 4.42 5.96 -4.85
CA GLY A 15 3.66 5.64 -6.05
C GLY A 15 3.87 4.21 -6.52
N CYS A 16 5.13 3.74 -6.60
CA CYS A 16 5.46 2.37 -7.00
C CYS A 16 4.80 1.33 -6.07
N TYR A 17 4.93 1.50 -4.75
CA TYR A 17 4.31 0.58 -3.79
C TYR A 17 2.79 0.63 -3.83
N ALA A 18 2.20 1.83 -3.92
CA ALA A 18 0.75 2.00 -4.03
C ALA A 18 0.19 1.34 -5.29
N THR A 19 0.84 1.49 -6.45
CA THR A 19 0.41 0.82 -7.69
C THR A 19 0.49 -0.70 -7.57
N GLY A 20 1.56 -1.23 -6.98
CA GLY A 20 1.67 -2.65 -6.70
C GLY A 20 0.56 -3.15 -5.77
N ALA A 21 0.28 -2.39 -4.70
CA ALA A 21 -0.75 -2.73 -3.74
C ALA A 21 -2.15 -2.77 -4.38
N ILE A 22 -2.48 -1.79 -5.22
CA ILE A 22 -3.76 -1.74 -5.95
C ILE A 22 -3.92 -2.95 -6.89
N ARG A 23 -2.83 -3.40 -7.53
CA ARG A 23 -2.86 -4.62 -8.36
C ARG A 23 -3.13 -5.86 -7.52
N ALA A 24 -2.44 -6.00 -6.38
CA ALA A 24 -2.68 -7.10 -5.46
C ALA A 24 -4.12 -7.10 -4.91
N GLU A 25 -4.69 -5.92 -4.58
CA GLU A 25 -6.10 -5.80 -4.18
C GLU A 25 -7.07 -6.29 -5.26
N ARG A 26 -6.79 -5.99 -6.54
CA ARG A 26 -7.61 -6.44 -7.67
C ARG A 26 -7.51 -7.94 -7.90
N ASN A 27 -6.36 -8.54 -7.60
CA ASN A 27 -6.15 -9.97 -7.67
C ASN A 27 -6.73 -10.73 -6.46
N GLY A 28 -7.25 -10.03 -5.45
CA GLY A 28 -7.67 -10.64 -4.19
C GLY A 28 -6.50 -11.07 -3.30
N GLU A 29 -5.26 -10.69 -3.61
CA GLU A 29 -4.06 -10.95 -2.80
C GLU A 29 -3.98 -9.95 -1.63
N TYR A 30 -4.98 -9.93 -0.75
CA TYR A 30 -5.10 -8.90 0.30
C TYR A 30 -3.94 -8.90 1.31
N SER A 31 -3.36 -10.06 1.64
CA SER A 31 -2.18 -10.14 2.51
C SER A 31 -0.98 -9.39 1.91
N ARG A 32 -0.72 -9.65 0.62
CA ARG A 32 0.36 -8.99 -0.13
C ARG A 32 0.08 -7.50 -0.34
N ALA A 33 -1.18 -7.15 -0.57
CA ALA A 33 -1.60 -5.76 -0.67
C ALA A 33 -1.34 -5.00 0.64
N ALA A 34 -1.63 -5.60 1.79
CA ALA A 34 -1.36 -5.02 3.10
C ALA A 34 0.14 -4.73 3.27
N GLU A 35 1.02 -5.68 2.96
CA GLU A 35 2.47 -5.47 3.04
C GLU A 35 2.95 -4.31 2.15
N LEU A 36 2.41 -4.22 0.92
CA LEU A 36 2.76 -3.15 -0.02
C LEU A 36 2.25 -1.78 0.46
N TRP A 37 1.04 -1.72 1.05
CA TRP A 37 0.53 -0.51 1.69
C TRP A 37 1.35 -0.09 2.90
N GLY A 38 1.87 -1.05 3.68
CA GLY A 38 2.80 -0.80 4.78
C GLY A 38 4.11 -0.16 4.28
N LYS A 39 4.69 -0.67 3.20
CA LYS A 39 5.87 -0.06 2.55
C LYS A 39 5.53 1.33 2.01
N ALA A 40 4.40 1.50 1.33
CA ALA A 40 3.95 2.81 0.85
C ALA A 40 3.83 3.82 2.00
N LEU A 41 3.26 3.42 3.15
CA LEU A 41 3.14 4.25 4.34
C LEU A 41 4.49 4.75 4.86
N MET A 42 5.53 3.90 4.87
CA MET A 42 6.88 4.29 5.28
C MET A 42 7.47 5.40 4.39
N PHE A 43 7.19 5.36 3.08
CA PHE A 43 7.67 6.36 2.13
C PHE A 43 6.71 7.55 1.95
N ALA A 44 5.49 7.47 2.48
CA ALA A 44 4.51 8.55 2.41
C ALA A 44 4.97 9.74 3.27
N ARG A 45 5.12 10.90 2.62
CA ARG A 45 5.55 12.16 3.27
C ARG A 45 4.40 13.09 3.66
N GLY A 46 3.28 13.01 2.95
CA GLY A 46 2.11 13.85 3.21
C GLY A 46 1.10 13.16 4.11
N THR A 47 0.40 13.93 4.93
CA THR A 47 -0.68 13.45 5.80
C THR A 47 -1.74 12.69 5.00
N SER A 48 -2.11 13.18 3.81
CA SER A 48 -3.08 12.52 2.93
C SER A 48 -2.59 11.16 2.42
N GLY A 49 -1.31 11.05 2.04
CA GLY A 49 -0.73 9.79 1.56
C GLY A 49 -0.60 8.75 2.68
N ARG A 50 -0.22 9.21 3.88
CA ARG A 50 -0.20 8.34 5.07
C ARG A 50 -1.60 7.89 5.45
N PHE A 51 -2.56 8.81 5.53
CA PHE A 51 -3.95 8.49 5.82
C PHE A 51 -4.52 7.44 4.86
N TRP A 52 -4.29 7.62 3.56
CA TRP A 52 -4.77 6.69 2.54
C TRP A 52 -4.09 5.32 2.65
N ALA A 53 -2.76 5.30 2.81
CA ALA A 53 -2.02 4.06 2.98
C ALA A 53 -2.41 3.30 4.25
N THR A 54 -2.62 3.99 5.37
CA THR A 54 -3.11 3.39 6.62
C THR A 54 -4.51 2.79 6.44
N ARG A 55 -5.45 3.56 5.89
CA ARG A 55 -6.83 3.09 5.62
C ARG A 55 -6.84 1.83 4.76
N ARG A 56 -5.99 1.78 3.73
CA ARG A 56 -5.89 0.62 2.85
C ARG A 56 -5.15 -0.55 3.47
N LEU A 57 -4.11 -0.30 4.25
CA LEU A 57 -3.43 -1.32 5.05
C LEU A 57 -4.43 -2.03 5.97
N GLU A 58 -5.21 -1.27 6.74
CA GLU A 58 -6.22 -1.82 7.65
C GLU A 58 -7.31 -2.61 6.91
N PHE A 59 -7.78 -2.06 5.78
CA PHE A 59 -8.77 -2.74 4.93
C PHE A 59 -8.23 -4.08 4.41
N CYS A 60 -7.02 -4.08 3.83
CA CYS A 60 -6.42 -5.28 3.26
C CYS A 60 -6.08 -6.32 4.36
N ALA A 61 -5.58 -5.88 5.51
CA ALA A 61 -5.33 -6.76 6.64
C ALA A 61 -6.63 -7.41 7.14
N ASN A 62 -7.71 -6.64 7.27
CA ASN A 62 -9.01 -7.19 7.65
C ASN A 62 -9.59 -8.12 6.57
N ALA A 63 -9.45 -7.77 5.29
CA ALA A 63 -9.89 -8.61 4.17
C ALA A 63 -9.12 -9.96 4.15
N ALA A 64 -7.81 -9.93 4.42
CA ALA A 64 -6.99 -11.12 4.55
C ALA A 64 -7.43 -11.99 5.73
N THR A 65 -7.64 -11.40 6.92
CA THR A 65 -8.14 -12.13 8.12
C THR A 65 -9.52 -12.74 7.89
N ARG A 66 -10.39 -12.07 7.13
CA ARG A 66 -11.73 -12.55 6.82
C ARG A 66 -11.79 -13.51 5.63
N GLY A 67 -10.65 -13.82 5.01
CA GLY A 67 -10.59 -14.71 3.84
C GLY A 67 -11.32 -14.17 2.61
N TRP A 68 -11.40 -12.84 2.45
CA TRP A 68 -12.07 -12.22 1.31
C TRP A 68 -11.30 -12.37 -0.01
N GLY A 69 -10.04 -12.81 0.06
CA GLY A 69 -9.15 -13.03 -1.07
C GLY A 69 -9.41 -14.34 -1.80
N ILE A 70 -8.57 -14.67 -2.78
CA ILE A 70 -8.57 -16.00 -3.39
C ILE A 70 -8.42 -17.01 -2.24
N SER A 71 -9.51 -17.72 -1.94
CA SER A 71 -9.45 -18.97 -1.22
C SER A 71 -8.64 -19.91 -2.10
N ASP A 72 -7.45 -20.26 -1.63
CA ASP A 72 -6.73 -21.40 -2.17
C ASP A 72 -7.58 -22.64 -1.87
N GLU A 73 -8.53 -22.94 -2.76
CA GLU A 73 -9.07 -24.29 -2.90
C GLU A 73 -8.04 -25.06 -3.73
N SER A 74 -7.09 -25.70 -3.02
CA SER A 74 -6.25 -26.78 -3.54
C SER A 74 -6.96 -28.13 -3.41
#